data_AF-A0A7C3DW65-F1
#
_entry.id   AF-A0A7C3DW65-F1
#
_cell.length_a   1.000
_cell.length_b   1.000
_cell.length_c   1.000
_cell.angle_alpha   90.00
_cell.angle_beta   90.00
_cell.angle_gamma   90.00
#
_symmetry.space_group_name_H-M   'P 1'
#
loop_
_entity.id
_entity.type
_entity.pdbx_description
1 polymer ?
#
loop_
_entity_poly.entity_id
_entity_poly.type
_entity_poly.pdbx_seq_one_letter_code
_entity_poly.pdbx_strand_id
1 'polypeptide(L)'
;MSDLGNLYKSLSLEIAAVARYREHRDRTSDPVFFALFEGLMRNEQGHEEELIANIRRLGGDESEASNVEAPDLPTMIYEGRQIFGQKTNLAMLRADLAFEADATKLYHEFAGQAEDEQVKALFKELSRAERGHVNGLTHVIRAVEEGSHEVKFFCPVCGWPVDFGASPSAGAESRCKMCGVLFALDEEDGDFKLVRK
;
A
#
# COMPACT_ATOMS: atom_id res chain seq x y z
N MET A 1 -15.06 -24.91 -0.10
CA MET A 1 -14.87 -24.17 1.18
C MET A 1 -16.21 -23.52 1.50
N SER A 2 -16.60 -23.37 2.76
CA SER A 2 -17.86 -22.66 3.06
C SER A 2 -17.70 -21.15 2.90
N ASP A 3 -18.81 -20.43 2.72
CA ASP A 3 -18.80 -18.97 2.67
C ASP A 3 -18.15 -18.34 3.90
N LEU A 4 -18.49 -18.82 5.10
CA LEU A 4 -17.84 -18.39 6.34
C LEU A 4 -16.34 -18.65 6.34
N GLY A 5 -15.89 -19.81 5.84
CA GLY A 5 -14.47 -20.12 5.73
C GLY A 5 -13.72 -19.17 4.80
N ASN A 6 -14.33 -18.80 3.67
CA ASN A 6 -13.76 -17.81 2.75
C ASN A 6 -13.73 -16.42 3.37
N LEU A 7 -14.81 -16.00 4.05
CA LEU A 7 -14.88 -14.71 4.74
C LEU A 7 -13.81 -14.57 5.84
N TYR A 8 -13.55 -15.62 6.63
CA TYR A 8 -12.49 -15.59 7.64
C TYR A 8 -11.09 -15.44 7.01
N LYS A 9 -10.84 -16.13 5.89
CA LYS A 9 -9.59 -15.98 5.14
C LYS A 9 -9.40 -14.58 4.60
N SER A 10 -10.47 -14.00 4.05
CA SER A 10 -10.47 -12.62 3.56
C SER A 10 -10.23 -11.63 4.69
N LEU A 11 -10.89 -11.80 5.84
CA LEU A 11 -10.67 -10.91 6.99
C LEU A 11 -9.22 -10.99 7.50
N SER A 12 -8.64 -12.18 7.56
CA SER A 12 -7.23 -12.37 7.91
C SER A 12 -6.29 -11.67 6.92
N LEU A 13 -6.62 -11.72 5.61
CA LEU A 13 -5.86 -11.03 4.56
C LEU A 13 -5.94 -9.50 4.72
N GLU A 14 -7.13 -8.93 4.94
CA GLU A 14 -7.31 -7.48 5.09
C GLU A 14 -6.60 -6.94 6.35
N ILE A 15 -6.65 -7.68 7.46
CA ILE A 15 -5.89 -7.33 8.68
C ILE A 15 -4.37 -7.27 8.38
N ALA A 16 -3.87 -8.22 7.60
CA ALA A 16 -2.47 -8.22 7.18
C ALA A 16 -2.16 -7.03 6.24
N ALA A 17 -3.07 -6.68 5.35
CA ALA A 17 -2.95 -5.53 4.44
C ALA A 17 -2.91 -4.20 5.21
N VAL A 18 -3.80 -4.01 6.19
CA VAL A 18 -3.80 -2.84 7.08
C VAL A 18 -2.48 -2.71 7.83
N ALA A 19 -1.98 -3.82 8.40
CA ALA A 19 -0.70 -3.81 9.11
C ALA A 19 0.47 -3.45 8.18
N ARG A 20 0.47 -4.02 6.96
CA ARG A 20 1.46 -3.75 5.91
C ARG A 20 1.49 -2.28 5.50
N TYR A 21 0.33 -1.73 5.14
CA TYR A 21 0.24 -0.34 4.69
C TYR A 21 0.58 0.65 5.79
N ARG A 22 0.26 0.33 7.05
CA ARG A 22 0.72 1.10 8.20
C ARG A 22 2.25 1.10 8.31
N GLU A 23 2.90 -0.06 8.19
CA GLU A 23 4.36 -0.15 8.23
C GLU A 23 4.99 0.68 7.10
N HIS A 24 4.51 0.53 5.87
CA HIS A 24 5.06 1.25 4.70
C HIS A 24 4.86 2.77 4.80
N ARG A 25 3.68 3.20 5.28
CA ARG A 25 3.40 4.62 5.60
C ARG A 25 4.40 5.17 6.61
N ASP A 26 4.69 4.42 7.69
CA ASP A 26 5.55 4.89 8.77
C ASP A 26 7.04 4.88 8.39
N ARG A 27 7.42 4.13 7.35
CA ARG A 27 8.79 4.03 6.85
C ARG A 27 9.14 5.05 5.78
N THR A 28 8.15 5.58 5.05
CA THR A 28 8.42 6.57 4.00
C THR A 28 8.52 7.98 4.55
N SER A 29 9.42 8.77 3.99
CA SER A 29 9.55 10.20 4.29
C SER A 29 8.97 11.09 3.18
N ASP A 30 8.50 10.47 2.09
CA ASP A 30 7.86 11.16 0.98
C ASP A 30 6.37 11.37 1.30
N PRO A 31 5.90 12.63 1.36
CA PRO A 31 4.50 12.94 1.66
C PRO A 31 3.49 12.33 0.68
N VAL A 32 3.88 12.11 -0.58
CA VAL A 32 3.00 11.52 -1.60
C VAL A 32 2.82 10.02 -1.32
N PHE A 33 3.90 9.30 -1.05
CA PHE A 33 3.81 7.88 -0.70
C PHE A 33 3.15 7.67 0.66
N PHE A 34 3.42 8.55 1.63
CA PHE A 34 2.71 8.55 2.91
C PHE A 34 1.19 8.62 2.69
N ALA A 35 0.74 9.57 1.88
CA ALA A 35 -0.68 9.74 1.58
C ALA A 35 -1.28 8.56 0.81
N LEU A 36 -0.52 7.95 -0.10
CA LEU A 36 -0.91 6.75 -0.82
C LEU A 36 -1.15 5.57 0.12
N PHE A 37 -0.16 5.22 0.96
CA PHE A 37 -0.26 4.10 1.90
C PHE A 37 -1.33 4.33 2.96
N GLU A 38 -1.47 5.56 3.45
CA GLU A 38 -2.58 5.94 4.32
C GLU A 38 -3.95 5.78 3.62
N GLY A 39 -4.02 6.10 2.33
CA GLY A 39 -5.19 5.87 1.50
C GLY A 39 -5.56 4.39 1.42
N LEU A 40 -4.62 3.53 1.01
CA LEU A 40 -4.80 2.08 0.91
C LEU A 40 -5.21 1.48 2.25
N MET A 41 -4.48 1.79 3.34
CA MET A 41 -4.81 1.33 4.70
C MET A 41 -6.26 1.60 5.09
N ARG A 42 -6.79 2.79 4.77
CA ARG A 42 -8.20 3.11 5.08
C ARG A 42 -9.21 2.39 4.21
N ASN A 43 -8.85 2.04 2.97
CA ASN A 43 -9.73 1.23 2.11
C ASN A 43 -9.82 -0.19 2.68
N GLU A 44 -8.69 -0.79 3.06
CA GLU A 44 -8.67 -2.13 3.66
C GLU A 44 -9.42 -2.18 4.99
N GLN A 45 -9.34 -1.13 5.81
CA GLN A 45 -10.18 -1.02 7.01
C GLN A 45 -11.68 -1.03 6.68
N GLY A 46 -12.09 -0.42 5.56
CA GLY A 46 -13.45 -0.50 5.06
C GLY A 46 -13.82 -1.92 4.61
N HIS A 47 -12.90 -2.63 3.96
CA HIS A 47 -13.08 -4.03 3.58
C HIS A 47 -13.26 -4.94 4.82
N GLU A 48 -12.46 -4.74 5.87
CA GLU A 48 -12.60 -5.43 7.17
C GLU A 48 -14.01 -5.26 7.74
N GLU A 49 -14.53 -4.02 7.75
CA GLU A 49 -15.86 -3.71 8.26
C GLU A 49 -16.97 -4.47 7.49
N GLU A 50 -16.90 -4.52 6.16
CA GLU A 50 -17.87 -5.24 5.33
C GLU A 50 -17.79 -6.77 5.49
N LEU A 51 -16.58 -7.30 5.64
CA LEU A 51 -16.34 -8.72 5.92
C LEU A 51 -16.89 -9.12 7.28
N ILE A 52 -16.62 -8.35 8.33
CA ILE A 52 -17.14 -8.59 9.68
C ILE A 52 -18.67 -8.55 9.68
N ALA A 53 -19.27 -7.59 8.97
CA ALA A 53 -20.72 -7.51 8.85
C ALA A 53 -21.32 -8.78 8.22
N ASN A 54 -20.69 -9.33 7.19
CA ASN A 54 -21.15 -10.56 6.53
C ASN A 54 -20.92 -11.82 7.37
N ILE A 55 -19.79 -11.91 8.08
CA ILE A 55 -19.51 -12.99 9.04
C ILE A 55 -20.62 -13.06 10.09
N ARG A 56 -20.91 -11.92 10.74
CA ARG A 56 -21.95 -11.84 11.78
C ARG A 56 -23.34 -12.15 11.23
N ARG A 57 -23.65 -11.70 10.00
CA ARG A 57 -24.92 -12.01 9.32
C ARG A 57 -25.12 -13.52 9.13
N LEU A 58 -24.06 -14.25 8.81
CA LEU A 58 -24.08 -15.71 8.67
C LEU A 58 -23.98 -16.46 10.02
N GLY A 59 -23.98 -15.75 11.14
CA GLY A 59 -23.87 -16.32 12.49
C GLY A 59 -22.46 -16.75 12.88
N GLY A 60 -21.44 -16.27 12.17
CA GLY A 60 -20.03 -16.46 12.51
C GLY A 60 -19.53 -15.50 13.60
N ASP A 61 -18.35 -15.80 14.12
CA ASP A 61 -17.60 -14.98 15.09
C ASP A 61 -16.33 -14.49 14.41
N GLU A 62 -16.16 -13.18 14.24
CA GLU A 62 -15.00 -12.60 13.55
C GLU A 62 -13.66 -12.95 14.20
N SER A 63 -13.64 -13.31 15.50
CA SER A 63 -12.41 -13.72 16.17
C SER A 63 -11.81 -15.01 15.58
N GLU A 64 -12.62 -15.84 14.91
CA GLU A 64 -12.15 -17.04 14.23
C GLU A 64 -11.20 -16.72 13.07
N ALA A 65 -11.25 -15.51 12.49
CA ALA A 65 -10.29 -15.10 11.46
C ALA A 65 -8.84 -15.10 11.98
N SER A 66 -8.62 -14.88 13.29
CA SER A 66 -7.29 -14.94 13.90
C SER A 66 -6.71 -16.36 13.97
N ASN A 67 -7.58 -17.38 13.89
CA ASN A 67 -7.20 -18.79 13.87
C ASN A 67 -6.93 -19.30 12.45
N VAL A 68 -7.22 -18.47 11.44
CA VAL A 68 -7.05 -18.81 10.03
C VAL A 68 -5.78 -18.13 9.53
N GLU A 69 -4.81 -18.95 9.12
CA GLU A 69 -3.64 -18.42 8.42
C GLU A 69 -4.09 -17.63 7.20
N ALA A 70 -3.55 -16.43 7.05
CA ALA A 70 -3.76 -15.63 5.87
C ALA A 70 -3.40 -16.48 4.63
N PRO A 71 -4.15 -16.35 3.53
CA PRO A 71 -3.84 -17.05 2.29
C PRO A 71 -2.36 -16.87 1.93
N ASP A 72 -1.67 -17.98 1.64
CA ASP A 72 -0.31 -17.93 1.11
C ASP A 72 -0.36 -17.37 -0.32
N LEU A 73 -0.31 -16.04 -0.42
CA LEU A 73 -0.29 -15.35 -1.69
C LEU A 73 1.12 -15.51 -2.29
N PRO A 74 1.23 -15.95 -3.57
CA PRO A 74 2.52 -16.03 -4.24
C PRO A 74 3.29 -14.72 -4.08
N THR A 75 4.50 -14.78 -3.52
CA THR A 75 5.36 -13.59 -3.48
C THR A 75 5.90 -13.35 -4.89
N MET A 76 5.14 -12.65 -5.72
CA MET A 76 5.63 -12.23 -7.02
C MET A 76 6.66 -11.12 -6.80
N ILE A 77 7.95 -11.44 -6.97
CA ILE A 77 9.01 -10.44 -6.92
C ILE A 77 8.95 -9.64 -8.22
N TYR A 78 8.51 -8.39 -8.13
CA TYR A 78 8.53 -7.49 -9.29
C TYR A 78 9.97 -7.00 -9.54
N GLU A 79 10.64 -7.59 -10.52
CA GLU A 79 11.95 -7.13 -10.99
C GLU A 79 11.77 -5.92 -11.92
N GLY A 80 11.77 -4.72 -11.34
CA GLY A 80 11.75 -3.46 -12.10
C GLY A 80 13.08 -2.69 -12.02
N ARG A 81 13.18 -1.60 -12.78
CA ARG A 81 14.38 -0.74 -12.85
C ARG A 81 14.73 -0.20 -11.45
N GLN A 82 16.01 -0.24 -11.07
CA GLN A 82 16.47 0.48 -9.89
C GLN A 82 16.54 1.98 -10.22
N ILE A 83 15.84 2.80 -9.43
CA ILE A 83 15.86 4.26 -9.54
C ILE A 83 16.66 4.82 -8.37
N PHE A 84 17.64 5.65 -8.71
CA PHE A 84 18.53 6.27 -7.75
C PHE A 84 17.74 7.11 -6.73
N GLY A 85 18.02 6.88 -5.45
CA GLY A 85 17.40 7.61 -4.33
C GLY A 85 15.96 7.20 -3.98
N GLN A 86 15.43 6.13 -4.59
CA GLN A 86 14.05 5.65 -4.40
C GLN A 86 13.96 4.14 -4.16
N LYS A 87 15.07 3.48 -3.78
CA LYS A 87 15.17 2.02 -3.68
C LYS A 87 14.13 1.43 -2.72
N THR A 88 14.04 1.94 -1.49
CA THR A 88 13.13 1.41 -0.46
C THR A 88 11.68 1.67 -0.83
N ASN A 89 11.34 2.87 -1.29
CA ASN A 89 9.97 3.20 -1.72
C ASN A 89 9.51 2.31 -2.89
N LEU A 90 10.35 2.11 -3.91
CA LEU A 90 10.03 1.22 -5.03
C LEU A 90 9.87 -0.24 -4.60
N ALA A 91 10.70 -0.71 -3.67
CA ALA A 91 10.58 -2.07 -3.15
C ALA A 91 9.22 -2.28 -2.44
N MET A 92 8.80 -1.32 -1.60
CA MET A 92 7.50 -1.37 -0.94
C MET A 92 6.35 -1.34 -1.96
N LEU A 93 6.33 -0.35 -2.86
CA LEU A 93 5.28 -0.21 -3.87
C LEU A 93 5.12 -1.46 -4.74
N ARG A 94 6.23 -2.09 -5.15
CA ARG A 94 6.21 -3.32 -5.95
C ARG A 94 5.72 -4.53 -5.18
N ALA A 95 6.11 -4.64 -3.92
CA ALA A 95 5.62 -5.71 -3.06
C ALA A 95 4.10 -5.57 -2.84
N ASP A 96 3.61 -4.34 -2.67
CA ASP A 96 2.20 -4.04 -2.52
C ASP A 96 1.42 -4.30 -3.82
N LEU A 97 1.99 -3.92 -4.98
CA LEU A 97 1.38 -4.23 -6.27
C LEU A 97 1.18 -5.75 -6.46
N ALA A 98 2.18 -6.55 -6.07
CA ALA A 98 2.08 -8.01 -6.15
C ALA A 98 0.99 -8.55 -5.20
N PHE A 99 0.97 -8.05 -3.96
CA PHE A 99 -0.02 -8.42 -2.96
C PHE A 99 -1.46 -8.15 -3.46
N GLU A 100 -1.71 -6.94 -3.96
CA GLU A 100 -3.01 -6.51 -4.48
C GLU A 100 -3.45 -7.31 -5.73
N ALA A 101 -2.50 -7.65 -6.59
CA ALA A 101 -2.77 -8.45 -7.77
C ALA A 101 -3.20 -9.89 -7.41
N ASP A 102 -2.67 -10.44 -6.32
CA ASP A 102 -3.04 -11.76 -5.85
C ASP A 102 -4.33 -11.76 -5.01
N ALA A 103 -4.55 -10.72 -4.19
CA ALA A 103 -5.84 -10.49 -3.52
C ALA A 103 -7.00 -10.40 -4.54
N THR A 104 -6.78 -9.65 -5.64
CA THR A 104 -7.73 -9.58 -6.76
C THR A 104 -8.15 -10.95 -7.28
N LYS A 105 -7.17 -11.84 -7.51
CA LYS A 105 -7.41 -13.20 -8.04
C LYS A 105 -8.14 -14.05 -7.01
N LEU A 106 -7.74 -13.96 -5.75
CA LEU A 106 -8.35 -14.69 -4.65
C LEU A 106 -9.84 -14.33 -4.50
N TYR A 107 -10.17 -13.04 -4.47
CA TYR A 107 -11.56 -12.61 -4.37
C TYR A 107 -12.38 -12.99 -5.60
N HIS A 108 -11.77 -12.98 -6.78
CA HIS A 108 -12.43 -13.51 -7.97
C HIS A 108 -12.76 -15.00 -7.83
N GLU A 109 -11.85 -15.80 -7.29
CA GLU A 109 -12.08 -17.23 -7.02
C GLU A 109 -13.15 -17.44 -5.94
N PHE A 110 -13.08 -16.72 -4.82
CA PHE A 110 -14.07 -16.82 -3.74
C PHE A 110 -15.47 -16.44 -4.22
N ALA A 111 -15.61 -15.42 -5.07
CA ALA A 111 -16.89 -15.10 -5.71
C ALA A 111 -17.43 -16.23 -6.61
N GLY A 112 -16.54 -17.04 -7.21
CA GLY A 112 -16.93 -18.21 -8.00
C GLY A 112 -17.39 -19.39 -7.16
N GLN A 113 -16.92 -19.48 -5.92
CA GLN A 113 -17.21 -20.56 -4.97
C GLN A 113 -18.38 -20.24 -4.03
N ALA A 114 -18.72 -18.97 -3.86
CA ALA A 114 -19.72 -18.53 -2.89
C ALA A 114 -21.12 -19.03 -3.22
N GLU A 115 -21.82 -19.54 -2.20
CA GLU A 115 -23.21 -20.02 -2.31
C GLU A 115 -24.22 -18.93 -1.95
N ASP A 116 -23.94 -18.12 -0.94
CA ASP A 116 -24.74 -16.96 -0.55
C ASP A 116 -24.50 -15.79 -1.53
N GLU A 117 -25.58 -15.30 -2.13
CA GLU A 117 -25.51 -14.26 -3.16
C GLU A 117 -24.99 -12.90 -2.63
N GLN A 118 -25.15 -12.59 -1.33
CA GLN A 118 -24.57 -11.37 -0.76
C GLN A 118 -23.06 -11.52 -0.54
N VAL A 119 -22.61 -12.70 -0.07
CA VAL A 119 -21.17 -12.99 0.03
C VAL A 119 -20.50 -12.97 -1.35
N LYS A 120 -21.17 -13.54 -2.34
CA LYS A 120 -20.72 -13.48 -3.74
C LYS A 120 -20.63 -12.06 -4.28
N ALA A 121 -21.60 -11.21 -3.95
CA ALA A 121 -21.57 -9.80 -4.33
C ALA A 121 -20.40 -9.08 -3.67
N LEU A 122 -20.21 -9.27 -2.36
CA LEU A 122 -19.08 -8.72 -1.60
C LEU A 122 -17.74 -9.09 -2.24
N PHE A 123 -17.49 -10.38 -2.53
CA PHE A 123 -16.21 -10.77 -3.14
C PHE A 123 -16.00 -10.18 -4.54
N LYS A 124 -17.06 -9.91 -5.30
CA LYS A 124 -16.93 -9.18 -6.58
C LYS A 124 -16.58 -7.72 -6.37
N GLU A 125 -17.09 -7.11 -5.30
CA GLU A 125 -16.80 -5.72 -4.92
C GLU A 125 -15.37 -5.59 -4.43
N LEU A 126 -14.91 -6.45 -3.52
CA LEU A 126 -13.51 -6.53 -3.08
C LEU A 126 -12.56 -6.76 -4.26
N SER A 127 -12.83 -7.74 -5.13
CA SER A 127 -12.04 -7.96 -6.37
C SER A 127 -12.02 -6.74 -7.31
N ARG A 128 -13.03 -5.86 -7.25
CA ARG A 128 -13.03 -4.60 -8.00
C ARG A 128 -12.22 -3.51 -7.29
N ALA A 129 -12.30 -3.43 -5.97
CA ALA A 129 -11.51 -2.50 -5.15
C ALA A 129 -10.01 -2.76 -5.31
N GLU A 130 -9.57 -4.02 -5.18
CA GLU A 130 -8.15 -4.38 -5.33
C GLU A 130 -7.61 -4.11 -6.73
N ARG A 131 -8.43 -4.28 -7.78
CA ARG A 131 -8.03 -3.83 -9.13
C ARG A 131 -7.81 -2.32 -9.19
N GLY A 132 -8.56 -1.56 -8.43
CA GLY A 132 -8.31 -0.13 -8.22
C GLY A 132 -6.94 0.13 -7.60
N HIS A 133 -6.60 -0.61 -6.54
CA HIS A 133 -5.29 -0.54 -5.88
C HIS A 133 -4.15 -0.92 -6.83
N VAL A 134 -4.26 -2.05 -7.54
CA VAL A 134 -3.30 -2.48 -8.58
C VAL A 134 -3.05 -1.38 -9.60
N ASN A 135 -4.11 -0.74 -10.10
CA ASN A 135 -3.99 0.33 -11.10
C ASN A 135 -3.30 1.57 -10.52
N GLY A 136 -3.68 1.97 -9.30
CA GLY A 136 -3.07 3.10 -8.58
C GLY A 136 -1.58 2.88 -8.34
N LEU A 137 -1.21 1.73 -7.78
CA LEU A 137 0.17 1.35 -7.52
C LEU A 137 0.99 1.29 -8.82
N THR A 138 0.45 0.68 -9.87
CA THR A 138 1.09 0.62 -11.20
C THR A 138 1.39 2.02 -11.74
N HIS A 139 0.43 2.94 -11.63
CA HIS A 139 0.62 4.31 -12.08
C HIS A 139 1.73 5.03 -11.31
N VAL A 140 1.76 4.88 -9.99
CA VAL A 140 2.79 5.50 -9.13
C VAL A 140 4.18 4.91 -9.40
N ILE A 141 4.31 3.57 -9.47
CA ILE A 141 5.56 2.90 -9.81
C ILE A 141 6.10 3.41 -11.14
N ARG A 142 5.23 3.50 -12.15
CA ARG A 142 5.60 4.01 -13.47
C ARG A 142 6.09 5.46 -13.40
N ALA A 143 5.43 6.33 -12.64
CA ALA A 143 5.85 7.71 -12.48
C ALA A 143 7.26 7.82 -11.86
N VAL A 144 7.58 6.96 -10.88
CA VAL A 144 8.92 6.89 -10.29
C VAL A 144 9.93 6.35 -11.31
N GLU A 145 9.61 5.28 -12.03
CA GLU A 145 10.51 4.64 -13.00
C GLU A 145 10.81 5.49 -14.25
N GLU A 146 9.85 6.32 -14.65
CA GLU A 146 9.97 7.29 -15.74
C GLU A 146 10.57 8.63 -15.28
N GLY A 147 10.81 8.80 -13.97
CA GLY A 147 11.41 10.00 -13.40
C GLY A 147 10.48 11.22 -13.37
N SER A 148 9.16 11.01 -13.48
CA SER A 148 8.14 12.06 -13.41
C SER A 148 7.58 12.27 -12.00
N HIS A 149 7.86 11.36 -11.06
CA HIS A 149 7.59 11.57 -9.63
C HIS A 149 8.51 12.66 -9.04
N GLU A 150 7.92 13.64 -8.38
CA GLU A 150 8.65 14.70 -7.67
C GLU A 150 9.16 14.17 -6.32
N VAL A 151 10.45 14.30 -6.06
CA VAL A 151 11.06 13.86 -4.80
C VAL A 151 10.80 14.90 -3.72
N LYS A 152 10.06 14.48 -2.70
CA LYS A 152 9.65 15.34 -1.58
C LYS A 152 9.97 14.69 -0.26
N PHE A 153 10.16 15.52 0.77
CA PHE A 153 10.37 15.08 2.15
C PHE A 153 9.54 15.91 3.11
N PHE A 154 9.06 15.32 4.20
CA PHE A 154 8.60 16.12 5.33
C PHE A 154 9.77 16.89 5.96
N CYS A 155 9.61 18.18 6.18
CA CYS A 155 10.60 18.98 6.88
C CYS A 155 10.72 18.51 8.35
N PRO A 156 11.90 18.07 8.82
CA PRO A 156 12.07 17.55 10.19
C PRO A 156 11.94 18.64 11.27
N VAL A 157 11.88 19.92 10.87
CA VAL A 157 11.76 21.05 11.80
C VAL A 157 10.29 21.45 12.01
N CYS A 158 9.44 21.37 10.99
CA CYS A 158 8.08 21.90 11.05
C CYS A 158 7.00 21.05 10.37
N GLY A 159 7.36 19.90 9.79
CA GLY A 159 6.45 18.99 9.09
C GLY A 159 6.02 19.43 7.69
N TRP A 160 6.39 20.62 7.21
CA TRP A 160 6.01 21.07 5.86
C TRP A 160 6.77 20.32 4.75
N PRO A 161 6.15 19.97 3.61
CA PRO A 161 6.85 19.35 2.49
C PRO A 161 7.99 20.22 1.91
N VAL A 162 9.18 19.64 1.79
CA VAL A 162 10.34 20.18 1.08
C VAL A 162 10.42 19.49 -0.27
N ASP A 163 10.48 20.27 -1.33
CA ASP A 163 10.35 19.81 -2.71
C ASP A 163 11.68 19.99 -3.46
N PHE A 164 12.17 18.90 -4.06
CA PHE A 164 13.39 18.86 -4.87
C PHE A 164 13.09 18.68 -6.36
N GLY A 165 11.80 18.61 -6.74
CA GLY A 165 11.35 18.41 -8.10
C GLY A 165 11.55 16.97 -8.61
N ALA A 166 11.36 16.81 -9.92
CA ALA A 166 11.55 15.54 -10.60
C ALA A 166 13.04 15.28 -10.86
N SER A 167 13.49 14.04 -10.58
CA SER A 167 14.86 13.57 -10.88
C SER A 167 16.00 14.43 -10.29
N PRO A 168 15.99 14.76 -8.98
CA PRO A 168 17.12 15.46 -8.37
C PRO A 168 18.35 14.57 -8.30
N SER A 169 19.52 15.19 -8.12
CA SER A 169 20.78 14.50 -7.81
C SER A 169 21.13 14.62 -6.33
N ALA A 170 22.03 13.76 -5.85
CA ALA A 170 22.68 13.99 -4.56
C ALA A 170 23.33 15.39 -4.54
N GLY A 171 23.26 16.07 -3.39
CA GLY A 171 23.68 17.45 -3.22
C GLY A 171 22.67 18.51 -3.68
N ALA A 172 21.55 18.14 -4.31
CA ALA A 172 20.49 19.10 -4.63
C ALA A 172 19.99 19.78 -3.35
N GLU A 173 19.80 21.10 -3.40
CA GLU A 173 19.39 21.89 -2.24
C GLU A 173 17.98 22.44 -2.41
N SER A 174 17.23 22.49 -1.31
CA SER A 174 15.90 23.10 -1.28
C SER A 174 15.63 23.72 0.09
N ARG A 175 14.94 24.87 0.08
CA ARG A 175 14.56 25.58 1.30
C ARG A 175 13.13 25.23 1.66
N CYS A 176 12.89 24.89 2.92
CA CYS A 176 11.53 24.71 3.42
C CYS A 176 10.74 26.03 3.29
N LYS A 177 9.63 26.00 2.55
CA LYS A 177 8.79 27.19 2.30
C LYS A 177 8.09 27.71 3.56
N MET A 178 7.99 26.90 4.62
CA MET A 178 7.35 27.27 5.87
C MET A 178 8.34 27.86 6.89
N CYS A 179 9.40 27.11 7.27
CA CYS A 179 10.34 27.55 8.31
C CYS A 179 11.64 28.18 7.78
N GLY A 180 11.86 28.18 6.47
CA GLY A 180 13.02 28.79 5.84
C GLY A 180 14.35 28.03 6.01
N VAL A 181 14.38 26.88 6.68
CA VAL A 181 15.59 26.06 6.84
C VAL A 181 16.03 25.50 5.48
N LEU A 182 17.34 25.53 5.22
CA LEU A 182 17.95 24.98 4.01
C LEU A 182 18.30 23.49 4.24
N PHE A 183 17.96 22.66 3.27
CA PHE A 183 18.29 21.24 3.26
C PHE A 183 18.99 20.87 1.96
N ALA A 184 19.74 19.78 1.99
CA ALA A 184 20.25 19.11 0.82
C ALA A 184 19.85 17.64 0.81
N LEU A 185 19.86 17.02 -0.37
CA LEU A 185 19.78 15.58 -0.51
C LEU A 185 21.15 14.96 -0.30
N ASP A 186 21.22 13.95 0.55
CA ASP A 186 22.30 12.99 0.62
C ASP A 186 21.81 11.64 0.08
N GLU A 187 22.73 10.76 -0.27
CA GLU A 187 22.39 9.40 -0.70
C GLU A 187 23.02 8.38 0.23
N GLU A 188 22.20 7.43 0.67
CA GLU A 188 22.63 6.34 1.52
C GLU A 188 21.86 5.07 1.15
N ASP A 189 22.60 4.00 0.85
CA ASP A 189 22.08 2.67 0.51
C ASP A 189 21.07 2.61 -0.65
N GLY A 190 21.11 3.57 -1.57
CA GLY A 190 20.23 3.70 -2.73
C GLY A 190 18.98 4.56 -2.48
N ASP A 191 18.86 5.18 -1.31
CA ASP A 191 17.75 6.05 -0.93
C ASP A 191 18.23 7.49 -0.68
N PHE A 192 17.38 8.46 -1.03
CA PHE A 192 17.63 9.85 -0.69
C PHE A 192 17.34 10.09 0.79
N LYS A 193 18.20 10.87 1.45
CA LYS A 193 18.01 11.38 2.80
C LYS A 193 18.08 12.90 2.82
N LEU A 194 17.30 13.49 3.71
CA LEU A 194 17.29 14.93 3.92
C LEU A 194 18.31 15.32 4.99
N VAL A 195 19.32 16.11 4.62
CA VAL A 195 20.31 16.66 5.56
C VAL A 195 20.16 18.16 5.71
N ARG A 196 20.20 18.64 6.95
CA ARG A 196 20.15 20.08 7.24
C ARG A 196 21.50 20.72 6.93
N LYS A 197 21.48 21.87 6.26
CA LYS A 197 22.65 22.73 6.03
C LYS A 197 22.73 23.86 7.05
#